data_AF-A0A7Y8JB79-F1
#
_entry.id   AF-A0A7Y8JB79-F1
#
_cell.length_a   1.000
_cell.length_b   1.000
_cell.length_c   1.000
_cell.angle_alpha   90.00
_cell.angle_beta   90.00
_cell.angle_gamma   90.00
#
_symmetry.space_group_name_H-M   'P 1'
#
loop_
_entity.id
_entity.type
_entity.pdbx_description
1 polymer ?
#
loop_
_entity_poly.entity_id
_entity_poly.type
_entity_poly.pdbx_seq_one_letter_code
_entity_poly.pdbx_strand_id
1 'polypeptide(L)'
;MKPTTEASAIEAFPHVRNRICMLWGTHDLDQYITHLMTDTRDGQRKGFPVEVTAELLFLAEINKLIRAIDLARKLQIPLREAYQKVDKQDRGADLGDPLDPLVARDAIAREEREIGVRPHVPVEHGPPSGGGGFFALIGKLAILLLVLIVVWMLFFK
;
A
#
# COMPACT_ATOMS: atom_id res chain seq x y z
N MET A 1 17.12 27.90 -32.98
CA MET A 1 17.30 26.55 -32.41
C MET A 1 16.95 25.56 -33.52
N LYS A 2 17.91 24.75 -33.99
CA LYS A 2 17.64 23.71 -35.00
C LYS A 2 16.79 22.61 -34.35
N PRO A 3 15.86 21.95 -35.05
CA PRO A 3 15.21 20.77 -34.52
C PRO A 3 16.27 19.68 -34.40
N THR A 4 16.76 19.46 -33.19
CA THR A 4 17.57 18.29 -32.87
C THR A 4 16.62 17.10 -32.91
N THR A 5 16.93 16.12 -33.74
CA THR A 5 16.35 14.79 -33.67
C THR A 5 16.83 14.18 -32.34
N GLU A 6 16.25 14.60 -31.22
CA GLU A 6 16.74 14.27 -29.88
C GLU A 6 16.43 12.81 -29.57
N ALA A 7 17.49 11.98 -29.64
CA ALA A 7 17.52 10.67 -29.00
C ALA A 7 17.08 10.79 -27.53
N SER A 8 16.33 9.81 -27.02
CA SER A 8 15.92 9.79 -25.62
C SER A 8 17.15 9.86 -24.70
N ALA A 9 17.01 10.46 -23.51
CA ALA A 9 18.13 10.67 -22.61
C ALA A 9 18.79 9.35 -22.18
N ILE A 10 18.00 8.27 -22.05
CA ILE A 10 18.50 6.91 -21.78
C ILE A 10 19.32 6.33 -22.94
N GLU A 11 19.07 6.73 -24.19
CA GLU A 11 19.81 6.19 -25.34
C GLU A 11 21.30 6.55 -25.32
N ALA A 12 21.66 7.60 -24.59
CA ALA A 12 23.05 7.96 -24.30
C ALA A 12 23.79 6.94 -23.41
N PHE A 13 23.07 5.98 -22.80
CA PHE A 13 23.60 4.96 -21.90
C PHE A 13 23.34 3.54 -22.48
N PRO A 14 24.17 3.05 -23.41
CA PRO A 14 23.94 1.79 -24.10
C PRO A 14 23.76 0.57 -23.18
N HIS A 15 24.50 0.53 -22.06
CA HIS A 15 24.41 -0.57 -21.09
C HIS A 15 23.07 -0.57 -20.35
N VAL A 16 22.57 0.60 -19.95
CA VAL A 16 21.25 0.76 -19.31
C VAL A 16 20.15 0.38 -20.29
N ARG A 17 20.15 1.00 -21.48
CA ARG A 17 19.20 0.70 -22.55
C ARG A 17 19.14 -0.79 -22.87
N ASN A 18 20.28 -1.43 -23.12
CA ASN A 18 20.32 -2.85 -23.46
C ASN A 18 19.78 -3.71 -22.32
N ARG A 19 20.08 -3.34 -21.06
CA ARG A 19 19.56 -4.06 -19.89
C ARG A 19 18.05 -3.91 -19.77
N ILE A 20 17.51 -2.71 -19.99
CA ILE A 20 16.06 -2.46 -20.02
C ILE A 20 15.39 -3.32 -21.09
N CYS A 21 15.93 -3.36 -22.32
CA CYS A 21 15.36 -4.18 -23.39
C CYS A 21 15.33 -5.68 -23.04
N MET A 22 16.36 -6.19 -22.34
CA MET A 22 16.41 -7.60 -21.93
C MET A 22 15.42 -7.94 -20.81
N LEU A 23 15.13 -7.00 -19.91
CA LEU A 23 14.26 -7.22 -18.75
C LEU A 23 12.82 -6.73 -18.98
N TRP A 24 12.52 -6.22 -20.18
CA TRP A 24 11.23 -5.60 -20.45
C TRP A 24 10.05 -6.54 -20.21
N GLY A 25 9.03 -6.07 -19.49
CA GLY A 25 7.86 -6.84 -19.13
C GLY A 25 8.07 -7.82 -17.96
N THR A 26 9.26 -7.84 -17.33
CA THR A 26 9.54 -8.68 -16.16
C THR A 26 9.61 -7.86 -14.87
N HIS A 27 9.47 -8.54 -13.73
CA HIS A 27 9.64 -7.92 -12.40
C HIS A 27 11.08 -7.44 -12.17
N ASP A 28 12.05 -8.13 -12.74
CA ASP A 28 13.48 -7.82 -12.59
C ASP A 28 13.85 -6.43 -13.15
N LEU A 29 13.08 -5.89 -14.10
CA LEU A 29 13.29 -4.54 -14.59
C LEU A 29 13.04 -3.49 -13.50
N ASP A 30 11.97 -3.65 -12.72
CA ASP A 30 11.64 -2.72 -11.64
C ASP A 30 12.70 -2.79 -10.53
N GLN A 31 13.19 -4.00 -10.20
CA GLN A 31 14.32 -4.18 -9.28
C GLN A 31 15.60 -3.52 -9.80
N TYR A 32 15.89 -3.68 -11.10
CA TYR A 32 17.06 -3.07 -11.72
C TYR A 32 16.99 -1.53 -11.69
N ILE A 33 15.84 -0.95 -12.01
CA ILE A 33 15.65 0.51 -11.96
C ILE A 33 15.76 1.02 -10.52
N THR A 34 15.13 0.37 -9.55
CA THR A 34 15.28 0.72 -8.13
C THR A 34 16.74 0.66 -7.69
N HIS A 35 17.50 -0.35 -8.11
CA HIS A 35 18.92 -0.44 -7.84
C HIS A 35 19.69 0.71 -8.51
N LEU A 36 19.41 1.06 -9.76
CA LEU A 36 20.04 2.22 -10.42
C LEU A 36 19.80 3.54 -9.67
N MET A 37 18.62 3.69 -9.05
CA MET A 37 18.24 4.89 -8.30
C MET A 37 18.84 4.95 -6.89
N THR A 38 19.11 3.80 -6.29
CA THR A 38 19.58 3.67 -4.90
C THR A 38 21.07 3.31 -4.77
N ASP A 39 21.71 2.82 -5.83
CA ASP A 39 23.12 2.43 -5.83
C ASP A 39 24.03 3.67 -5.74
N THR A 40 24.39 4.01 -4.51
CA THR A 40 25.34 5.07 -4.16
C THR A 40 26.74 4.52 -3.93
N ARG A 41 27.21 3.53 -4.71
CA ARG A 41 28.56 2.95 -4.60
C ARG A 41 29.66 3.98 -4.30
N ASP A 42 30.06 3.97 -3.03
CA ASP A 42 31.15 4.71 -2.36
C ASP A 42 31.11 6.25 -2.46
N GLY A 43 29.94 6.84 -2.76
CA GLY A 43 29.76 8.30 -2.80
C GLY A 43 30.49 9.02 -3.95
N GLN A 44 31.09 8.28 -4.89
CA GLN A 44 31.88 8.84 -6.00
C GLN A 44 31.09 9.07 -7.29
N ARG A 45 29.88 8.51 -7.42
CA ARG A 45 29.04 8.72 -8.61
C ARG A 45 28.12 9.93 -8.42
N LYS A 46 28.20 10.89 -9.34
CA LYS A 46 27.08 11.81 -9.59
C LYS A 46 25.94 10.96 -10.13
N GLY A 47 24.77 11.00 -9.47
CA GLY A 47 23.57 10.31 -9.93
C GLY A 47 23.22 10.67 -11.38
N PHE A 48 22.24 9.98 -11.94
CA PHE A 48 21.80 10.27 -13.30
C PHE A 48 21.29 11.72 -13.45
N PRO A 49 21.45 12.33 -14.64
CA PRO A 49 20.74 13.56 -14.98
C PRO A 49 19.24 13.41 -14.73
N VAL A 50 18.56 14.53 -14.49
CA VAL A 50 17.13 14.55 -14.15
C VAL A 50 16.29 13.96 -15.28
N GLU A 51 16.68 14.22 -16.53
CA GLU A 51 16.01 13.74 -17.73
C GLU A 51 16.06 12.22 -17.82
N VAL A 52 17.23 11.63 -17.57
CA VAL A 52 17.43 10.17 -17.53
C VAL A 52 16.63 9.55 -16.40
N THR A 53 16.64 10.18 -15.23
CA THR A 53 15.89 9.73 -14.05
C THR A 53 14.38 9.71 -14.33
N ALA A 54 13.85 10.77 -14.94
CA ALA A 54 12.44 10.86 -15.30
C ALA A 54 12.04 9.78 -16.29
N GLU A 55 12.85 9.53 -17.32
CA GLU A 55 12.61 8.44 -18.28
C GLU A 55 12.66 7.06 -17.61
N LEU A 56 13.59 6.82 -16.68
CA LEU A 56 13.68 5.54 -15.95
C LEU A 56 12.44 5.29 -15.09
N LEU A 57 11.98 6.30 -14.34
CA LEU A 57 10.76 6.20 -13.54
C LEU A 57 9.52 6.00 -14.42
N PHE A 58 9.45 6.67 -15.57
CA PHE A 58 8.39 6.46 -16.54
C PHE A 58 8.37 5.01 -17.05
N LEU A 59 9.53 4.47 -17.43
CA LEU A 59 9.64 3.09 -17.90
C LEU A 59 9.26 2.07 -16.82
N ALA A 60 9.59 2.31 -15.56
CA ALA A 60 9.15 1.47 -14.44
C ALA A 60 7.62 1.41 -14.34
N GLU A 61 6.93 2.55 -14.41
CA GLU A 61 5.46 2.56 -14.36
C GLU A 61 4.80 1.91 -15.58
N ILE A 62 5.37 2.11 -16.78
CA ILE A 62 4.90 1.41 -17.98
C ILE A 62 5.13 -0.11 -17.86
N ASN A 63 6.25 -0.55 -17.31
CA ASN A 63 6.55 -1.95 -17.08
C ASN A 63 5.52 -2.61 -16.15
N LYS A 64 5.19 -1.96 -15.03
CA LYS A 64 4.12 -2.40 -14.12
C LYS A 64 2.78 -2.53 -14.83
N LEU A 65 2.40 -1.52 -15.63
CA LEU A 65 1.15 -1.56 -16.39
C LEU A 65 1.10 -2.72 -17.38
N ILE A 66 2.17 -2.99 -18.13
CA ILE A 66 2.24 -4.10 -19.08
C ILE A 66 2.07 -5.44 -18.34
N ARG A 67 2.77 -5.62 -17.21
CA ARG A 67 2.65 -6.80 -16.35
C ARG A 67 1.23 -6.95 -15.79
N ALA A 68 0.61 -5.85 -15.38
CA ALA A 68 -0.77 -5.84 -14.88
C ALA A 68 -1.79 -6.20 -15.96
N ILE A 69 -1.62 -5.71 -17.19
CA ILE A 69 -2.47 -6.08 -18.34
C ILE A 69 -2.37 -7.57 -18.63
N ASP A 70 -1.14 -8.12 -18.63
CA ASP A 70 -0.94 -9.55 -18.84
C ASP A 70 -1.56 -10.40 -17.74
N LEU A 71 -1.41 -9.98 -16.47
CA LEU A 71 -2.01 -10.65 -15.31
C LEU A 71 -3.55 -10.59 -15.35
N ALA A 72 -4.12 -9.42 -15.65
CA ALA A 72 -5.56 -9.22 -15.78
C ALA A 72 -6.15 -10.18 -16.81
N ARG A 73 -5.49 -10.32 -17.96
CA ARG A 73 -5.88 -11.24 -19.02
C ARG A 73 -5.75 -12.71 -18.61
N LYS A 74 -4.67 -13.09 -17.93
CA LYS A 74 -4.43 -14.47 -17.47
C LYS A 74 -5.43 -14.92 -16.41
N LEU A 75 -5.74 -14.04 -15.45
CA LEU A 75 -6.61 -14.37 -14.31
C LEU A 75 -8.07 -13.97 -14.53
N GLN A 76 -8.40 -13.29 -15.64
CA GLN A 76 -9.73 -12.76 -15.92
C GLN A 76 -10.26 -11.84 -14.80
N ILE A 77 -9.37 -11.02 -14.24
CA ILE A 77 -9.70 -10.04 -13.20
C ILE A 77 -9.65 -8.61 -13.76
N PRO A 78 -10.33 -7.63 -13.13
CA PRO A 78 -10.25 -6.23 -13.56
C PRO A 78 -8.82 -5.69 -13.53
N LEU A 79 -8.46 -4.84 -14.51
CA LEU A 79 -7.11 -4.26 -14.63
C LEU A 79 -6.63 -3.56 -13.36
N ARG A 80 -7.52 -2.82 -12.69
CA ARG A 80 -7.22 -2.16 -11.40
C ARG A 80 -6.74 -3.16 -10.35
N GLU A 81 -7.41 -4.31 -10.24
CA GLU A 81 -7.05 -5.35 -9.26
C GLU A 81 -5.72 -6.00 -9.64
N ALA A 82 -5.52 -6.30 -10.92
CA ALA A 82 -4.24 -6.84 -11.40
C ALA A 82 -3.08 -5.88 -11.14
N TYR A 83 -3.28 -4.57 -11.35
CA TYR A 83 -2.29 -3.55 -11.06
C TYR A 83 -1.95 -3.49 -9.57
N GLN A 84 -2.94 -3.51 -8.69
CA GLN A 84 -2.72 -3.57 -7.24
C GLN A 84 -1.92 -4.81 -6.82
N LYS A 85 -2.17 -5.97 -7.46
CA LYS A 85 -1.39 -7.19 -7.20
C LYS A 85 0.07 -7.05 -7.65
N VAL A 86 0.32 -6.50 -8.83
CA VAL A 86 1.68 -6.23 -9.33
C VAL A 86 2.41 -5.23 -8.44
N ASP A 87 1.76 -4.12 -8.10
CA ASP A 87 2.34 -3.09 -7.25
C ASP A 87 2.64 -3.62 -5.84
N LYS A 88 1.75 -4.44 -5.26
CA LYS A 88 2.00 -5.12 -3.98
C LYS A 88 3.17 -6.10 -4.06
N GLN A 89 3.31 -6.84 -5.17
CA GLN A 89 4.45 -7.74 -5.38
C GLN A 89 5.76 -6.95 -5.45
N ASP A 90 5.77 -5.83 -6.16
CA ASP A 90 6.96 -5.00 -6.34
C ASP A 90 7.38 -4.32 -5.03
N ARG A 91 6.39 -3.87 -4.22
CA ARG A 91 6.63 -3.39 -2.86
C ARG A 91 7.08 -4.50 -1.92
N GLY A 92 6.48 -5.69 -2.02
CA GLY A 92 6.79 -6.85 -1.18
C GLY A 92 8.23 -7.36 -1.37
N ALA A 93 8.83 -7.11 -2.53
CA ALA A 93 10.26 -7.35 -2.75
C ALA A 93 11.17 -6.35 -2.01
N ASP A 94 10.64 -5.20 -1.59
CA ASP A 94 11.34 -4.11 -0.87
C ASP A 94 11.05 -4.10 0.64
N LEU A 95 10.02 -4.82 1.11
CA LEU A 95 9.90 -5.13 2.53
C LEU A 95 11.04 -6.10 2.88
N GLY A 96 11.97 -5.67 3.73
CA GLY A 96 12.99 -6.53 4.33
C GLY A 96 12.37 -7.72 5.10
N ASP A 97 13.17 -8.38 5.96
CA ASP A 97 12.69 -9.55 6.72
C ASP A 97 11.27 -9.31 7.29
N PRO A 98 10.25 -10.11 6.90
CA PRO A 98 8.88 -9.93 7.41
C PRO A 98 8.76 -10.06 8.94
N LEU A 99 9.77 -10.65 9.59
CA LEU A 99 9.89 -10.71 11.04
C LEU A 99 10.53 -9.46 11.66
N ASP A 100 11.06 -8.52 10.85
CA ASP A 100 11.58 -7.24 11.32
C ASP A 100 10.42 -6.33 11.76
N PRO A 101 10.32 -6.02 13.08
CA PRO A 101 9.23 -5.19 13.61
C PRO A 101 9.19 -3.78 13.00
N LEU A 102 10.31 -3.26 12.50
CA LEU A 102 10.39 -1.93 11.89
C LEU A 102 9.75 -1.91 10.50
N VAL A 103 10.00 -2.96 9.71
CA VAL A 103 9.43 -3.14 8.37
C VAL A 103 7.91 -3.31 8.46
N ALA A 104 7.43 -4.09 9.43
CA ALA A 104 6.00 -4.27 9.68
C ALA A 104 5.30 -2.96 10.07
N ARG A 105 5.92 -2.15 10.95
CA ARG A 105 5.37 -0.86 11.37
C ARG A 105 5.25 0.11 10.20
N ASP A 106 6.26 0.21 9.36
CA ASP A 106 6.28 1.14 8.23
C ASP A 106 5.33 0.71 7.11
N ALA A 107 5.08 -0.61 6.96
CA ALA A 107 4.06 -1.15 6.07
C ALA A 107 2.64 -0.75 6.52
N ILE A 108 2.34 -0.91 7.82
CA ILE A 108 1.06 -0.50 8.42
C ILE A 108 0.85 1.01 8.27
N ALA A 109 1.87 1.82 8.61
CA ALA A 109 1.79 3.28 8.53
C ALA A 109 1.59 3.80 7.09
N ARG A 110 2.00 3.05 6.07
CA ARG A 110 1.76 3.38 4.65
C ARG A 110 0.39 2.90 4.17
N GLU A 111 -0.05 1.71 4.57
CA GLU A 111 -1.39 1.19 4.30
C GLU A 111 -2.46 2.15 4.85
N GLU A 112 -2.25 2.67 6.06
CA GLU A 112 -3.10 3.70 6.68
C GLU A 112 -3.19 5.00 5.84
N ARG A 113 -2.09 5.41 5.19
CA ARG A 113 -2.08 6.61 4.32
C ARG A 113 -2.80 6.38 3.00
N GLU A 114 -2.69 5.19 2.41
CA GLU A 114 -3.33 4.87 1.13
C GLU A 114 -4.85 4.69 1.25
N ILE A 115 -5.35 4.31 2.43
CA ILE A 115 -6.79 4.20 2.71
C ILE A 115 -7.41 5.58 3.04
N GLY A 116 -6.62 6.66 3.08
CA GLY A 116 -7.13 8.01 3.36
C GLY A 116 -7.64 8.18 4.80
N VAL A 117 -7.23 7.30 5.71
CA VAL A 117 -7.61 7.38 7.13
C VAL A 117 -6.58 8.25 7.83
N ARG A 118 -7.02 9.36 8.43
CA ARG A 118 -6.16 10.14 9.34
C ARG A 118 -5.71 9.22 10.48
N PRO A 119 -4.43 9.23 10.89
CA PRO A 119 -3.99 8.39 12.00
C PRO A 119 -4.77 8.79 13.25
N HIS A 120 -5.54 7.86 13.80
CA HIS A 120 -6.07 8.01 15.14
C HIS A 120 -4.88 7.75 16.07
N VAL A 121 -4.20 8.81 16.49
CA VAL A 121 -3.29 8.70 17.64
C VAL A 121 -4.17 8.17 18.78
N PRO A 122 -3.89 7.00 19.37
CA PRO A 122 -4.58 6.62 20.59
C PRO A 122 -4.11 7.63 21.63
N VAL A 123 -4.98 8.58 21.98
CA VAL A 123 -4.79 9.32 23.22
C VAL A 123 -4.90 8.25 24.30
N GLU A 124 -3.83 8.01 25.04
CA GLU A 124 -3.85 7.21 26.24
C GLU A 124 -4.89 7.84 27.19
N HIS A 125 -6.10 7.31 27.16
CA HIS A 125 -7.05 7.49 28.22
C HIS A 125 -6.74 6.40 29.24
N GLY A 126 -6.50 6.84 30.48
CA GLY A 126 -6.24 5.98 31.62
C GLY A 126 -7.27 4.84 31.71
N PRO A 127 -6.94 3.77 32.45
CA PRO A 127 -7.56 2.47 32.31
C PRO A 127 -9.10 2.56 32.38
N PRO A 128 -9.83 2.02 31.38
CA PRO A 128 -11.28 1.94 31.47
C PRO A 128 -11.64 1.00 32.61
N SER A 129 -12.36 1.52 33.60
CA SER A 129 -12.98 0.75 34.66
C SER A 129 -13.90 -0.31 34.04
N GLY A 130 -13.60 -1.58 34.35
CA GLY A 130 -14.46 -2.70 34.00
C GLY A 130 -15.83 -2.56 34.65
N GLY A 131 -16.90 -2.63 33.84
CA GLY A 131 -18.26 -2.58 34.36
C GLY A 131 -19.37 -2.63 33.31
N GLY A 132 -19.16 -3.31 32.17
CA GLY A 132 -20.04 -3.17 31.00
C GLY A 132 -21.04 -4.30 30.70
N GLY A 133 -21.15 -5.34 31.54
CA GLY A 133 -21.99 -6.52 31.23
C GLY A 133 -23.19 -6.75 32.16
N PHE A 134 -23.03 -6.45 33.46
CA PHE A 134 -24.02 -6.85 34.46
C PHE A 134 -25.17 -5.83 34.65
N PHE A 135 -24.91 -4.53 34.47
CA PHE A 135 -25.90 -3.48 34.74
C PHE A 135 -26.97 -3.32 33.63
N ALA A 136 -26.64 -3.64 32.38
CA ALA A 136 -27.58 -3.55 31.26
C ALA A 136 -28.66 -4.65 31.29
N LEU A 137 -28.33 -5.82 31.85
CA LEU A 137 -29.27 -6.94 31.98
C LEU A 137 -30.25 -6.72 33.15
N ILE A 138 -29.75 -6.21 34.27
CA ILE A 138 -30.57 -5.89 35.46
C ILE A 138 -31.61 -4.80 35.13
N GLY A 139 -31.22 -3.77 34.37
CA GLY A 139 -32.15 -2.71 33.96
C GLY A 139 -33.31 -3.22 33.12
N LYS A 140 -33.07 -4.16 32.19
CA LYS A 140 -34.13 -4.75 31.34
C LYS A 140 -35.10 -5.62 32.14
N LEU A 141 -34.60 -6.40 33.10
CA LEU A 141 -35.44 -7.24 33.97
C LEU A 141 -36.30 -6.40 34.92
N ALA A 142 -35.75 -5.32 35.49
CA ALA A 142 -36.51 -4.43 36.37
C ALA A 142 -37.68 -3.74 35.63
N ILE A 143 -37.47 -3.30 34.39
CA ILE A 143 -38.52 -2.71 33.56
C ILE A 143 -39.61 -3.73 33.23
N LEU A 144 -39.25 -4.96 32.85
CA LEU A 144 -40.22 -6.03 32.59
C LEU A 144 -41.05 -6.38 33.84
N LEU A 145 -40.41 -6.43 35.01
CA LEU A 145 -41.09 -6.73 36.28
C LEU A 145 -42.04 -5.60 36.68
N LEU A 146 -41.65 -4.34 36.49
CA LEU A 146 -42.50 -3.17 36.73
C LEU A 146 -43.72 -3.15 35.79
N VAL A 147 -43.51 -3.43 34.49
CA VAL A 147 -44.61 -3.56 33.52
C VAL A 147 -45.56 -4.69 33.92
N LEU A 148 -45.04 -5.85 34.34
CA LEU A 148 -45.87 -6.97 34.80
C LEU A 148 -46.69 -6.62 36.05
N ILE A 149 -46.11 -5.92 37.04
CA ILE A 149 -46.83 -5.46 38.24
C ILE A 149 -47.95 -4.48 37.87
N VAL A 150 -47.67 -3.51 37.00
CA VAL A 150 -48.67 -2.52 36.57
C VAL A 150 -49.82 -3.19 35.80
N VAL A 151 -49.50 -4.13 34.91
CA VAL A 151 -50.52 -4.91 34.20
C VAL A 151 -51.33 -5.76 35.17
N TRP A 152 -50.70 -6.41 36.15
CA TRP A 152 -51.40 -7.19 37.16
C TRP A 152 -52.35 -6.31 38.01
N MET A 153 -51.91 -5.13 38.43
CA MET A 153 -52.75 -4.18 39.17
C MET A 153 -53.94 -3.63 38.35
N LEU A 154 -53.81 -3.55 37.02
CA LEU A 154 -54.87 -3.09 36.13
C LEU A 154 -55.91 -4.18 35.82
N PHE A 155 -55.53 -5.45 35.83
CA PHE A 155 -56.40 -6.57 35.47
C PHE A 155 -57.00 -7.32 36.68
N PHE A 156 -56.41 -7.22 37.87
CA PHE A 156 -56.88 -7.90 39.09
C PHE A 156 -57.36 -6.95 40.19
N LYS A 157 -57.97 -5.83 39.79
CA LYS A 157 -58.78 -5.00 40.70
C LYS A 157 -60.26 -5.20 40.46
#